data_AF-A0A9P7G0E0-F1
#
_entry.id   AF-A0A9P7G0E0-F1
#
_cell.length_a   1.000
_cell.length_b   1.000
_cell.length_c   1.000
_cell.angle_alpha   90.00
_cell.angle_beta   90.00
_cell.angle_gamma   90.00
#
_symmetry.space_group_name_H-M   'P 1'
#
loop_
_entity.id
_entity.type
_entity.pdbx_description
1 polymer ?
#
loop_
_entity_poly.entity_id
_entity_poly.type
_entity_poly.pdbx_seq_one_letter_code
_entity_poly.pdbx_strand_id
1 'polypeptide(L)'
;MADPDIAFYGFTPVPRDPDVLFDGHPTASGDRPKQDHFKVTDFPLPDSPVVRQVKAFVEKELAEQTVNHSHRVYVYGVALVKTHFPEWSYDLETYYLACLLHDIGTADRFLSTTKMSFEFKGAIVARDLILKVGGVEDQADSICDAIIRHQDIFVKGGNITMIGQILQLATILDNVGM
;
A
#
# COMPACT_ATOMS: atom_id res chain seq x y z
N MET A 1 -0.55 -7.72 26.72
CA MET A 1 -1.42 -7.74 25.53
C MET A 1 -0.65 -7.06 24.42
N ALA A 2 -0.67 -7.58 23.20
CA ALA A 2 -0.11 -6.86 22.06
C ALA A 2 -0.85 -5.52 21.91
N ASP A 3 -0.13 -4.48 21.51
CA ASP A 3 -0.70 -3.17 21.22
C ASP A 3 -1.75 -3.33 20.10
N PRO A 4 -3.03 -2.97 20.33
CA PRO A 4 -4.07 -3.12 19.31
C PRO A 4 -3.76 -2.33 18.03
N ASP A 5 -2.98 -1.25 18.14
CA ASP A 5 -2.64 -0.38 17.03
C ASP A 5 -1.65 -1.06 16.06
N ILE A 6 -0.86 -2.05 16.55
CA ILE A 6 0.01 -2.87 15.69
C ILE A 6 -0.80 -3.61 14.63
N ALA A 7 -1.87 -4.31 15.03
CA ALA A 7 -2.69 -5.06 14.08
C ALA A 7 -3.56 -4.12 13.25
N PHE A 8 -4.14 -3.09 13.89
CA PHE A 8 -5.05 -2.16 13.22
C PHE A 8 -4.35 -1.38 12.09
N TYR A 9 -3.18 -0.79 12.34
CA TYR A 9 -2.42 -0.09 11.29
C TYR A 9 -1.54 -1.02 10.44
N GLY A 10 -1.68 -2.34 10.60
CA GLY A 10 -1.05 -3.34 9.73
C GLY A 10 0.47 -3.46 9.87
N PHE A 11 1.00 -3.17 11.07
CA PHE A 11 2.38 -3.47 11.45
C PHE A 11 2.66 -4.96 11.68
N THR A 12 1.65 -5.82 11.56
CA THR A 12 1.81 -7.28 11.61
C THR A 12 2.90 -7.73 10.62
N PRO A 13 3.94 -8.43 11.09
CA PRO A 13 5.02 -8.87 10.23
C PRO A 13 4.56 -10.05 9.36
N VAL A 14 4.77 -9.95 8.05
CA VAL A 14 4.51 -11.03 7.08
C VAL A 14 5.78 -11.31 6.25
N PRO A 15 5.94 -12.53 5.70
CA PRO A 15 7.04 -12.82 4.80
C PRO A 15 7.06 -11.83 3.63
N ARG A 16 8.23 -11.24 3.38
CA ARG A 16 8.42 -10.30 2.26
C ARG A 16 8.58 -11.01 0.93
N ASP A 17 9.33 -12.11 0.94
CA ASP A 17 9.65 -12.89 -0.26
C ASP A 17 8.38 -13.60 -0.78
N PRO A 18 7.88 -13.27 -1.99
CA PRO A 18 6.68 -13.90 -2.53
C PRO A 18 6.81 -15.42 -2.67
N ASP A 19 8.01 -15.93 -2.94
CA ASP A 19 8.24 -17.38 -3.06
C ASP A 19 7.99 -18.05 -1.71
N VAL A 20 8.33 -17.40 -0.59
CA VAL A 20 8.07 -17.90 0.76
C VAL A 20 6.62 -17.67 1.18
N LEU A 21 6.07 -16.49 0.84
CA LEU A 21 4.70 -16.12 1.19
C LEU A 21 3.66 -17.06 0.54
N PHE A 22 3.91 -17.48 -0.69
CA PHE A 22 3.00 -18.30 -1.48
C PHE A 22 3.39 -19.79 -1.57
N ASP A 23 4.47 -20.23 -0.94
CA ASP A 23 4.88 -21.63 -0.94
C ASP A 23 3.79 -22.52 -0.30
N GLY A 24 3.25 -23.45 -1.09
CA GLY A 24 2.17 -24.33 -0.66
C GLY A 24 0.87 -23.62 -0.23
N HIS A 25 0.71 -22.34 -0.60
CA HIS A 25 -0.44 -21.54 -0.22
C HIS A 25 -1.76 -22.13 -0.77
N PRO A 26 -2.77 -22.39 0.08
CA PRO A 26 -3.92 -23.24 -0.25
C PRO A 26 -4.77 -22.72 -1.42
N THR A 27 -4.73 -21.41 -1.68
CA THR A 27 -5.52 -20.77 -2.74
C THR A 27 -4.68 -20.05 -3.79
N ALA A 28 -3.37 -19.92 -3.59
CA ALA A 28 -2.51 -19.13 -4.49
C ALA A 28 -1.52 -20.01 -5.26
N SER A 29 -1.36 -21.28 -4.90
CA SER A 29 -0.50 -22.23 -5.59
C SER A 29 -1.25 -23.07 -6.65
N GLY A 30 -0.48 -23.74 -7.52
CA GLY A 30 -0.98 -24.68 -8.53
C GLY A 30 -1.30 -24.03 -9.88
N ASP A 31 -1.68 -24.85 -10.87
CA ASP A 31 -1.94 -24.40 -12.25
C ASP A 31 -3.13 -23.45 -12.39
N ARG A 32 -4.00 -23.41 -11.37
CA ARG A 32 -5.23 -22.61 -11.34
C ARG A 32 -5.43 -22.03 -9.94
N PRO A 33 -4.70 -20.97 -9.56
CA PRO A 33 -4.95 -20.25 -8.33
C PRO A 33 -6.42 -19.85 -8.24
N LYS A 34 -6.96 -19.78 -7.01
CA LYS A 34 -8.34 -19.38 -6.76
C LYS A 34 -8.58 -17.98 -7.34
N GLN A 35 -9.69 -17.82 -8.05
CA GLN A 35 -10.14 -16.54 -8.57
C GLN A 35 -11.55 -16.27 -8.04
N ASP A 36 -11.72 -15.14 -7.36
CA ASP A 36 -13.02 -14.68 -6.89
C ASP A 36 -13.57 -13.63 -7.87
N HIS A 37 -14.89 -13.68 -8.10
CA HIS A 37 -15.58 -12.67 -8.90
C HIS A 37 -15.93 -11.46 -8.04
N PHE A 38 -15.35 -10.31 -8.36
CA PHE A 38 -15.64 -9.04 -7.69
C PHE A 38 -16.44 -8.08 -8.57
N LYS A 39 -17.21 -7.22 -7.91
CA LYS A 39 -17.89 -6.04 -8.45
C LYS A 39 -17.23 -4.80 -7.89
N VAL A 40 -17.42 -3.66 -8.54
CA VAL A 40 -16.90 -2.36 -8.07
C VAL A 40 -17.34 -2.05 -6.63
N THR A 41 -18.57 -2.44 -6.26
CA THR A 41 -19.11 -2.25 -4.90
C THR A 41 -18.39 -3.05 -3.83
N ASP A 42 -17.55 -4.03 -4.19
CA ASP A 42 -16.76 -4.81 -3.25
C ASP A 42 -15.49 -4.05 -2.79
N PHE A 43 -15.19 -2.90 -3.37
CA PHE A 43 -14.02 -2.08 -3.06
C PHE A 43 -14.45 -0.66 -2.64
N PRO A 44 -15.15 -0.51 -1.50
CA PRO A 44 -15.58 0.81 -1.04
C PRO A 44 -14.36 1.67 -0.73
N LEU A 45 -14.22 2.80 -1.44
CA LEU A 45 -13.15 3.74 -1.18
C LEU A 45 -13.38 4.45 0.16
N PRO A 46 -12.39 4.46 1.07
CA PRO A 46 -12.42 5.32 2.24
C PRO A 46 -12.65 6.79 1.86
N ASP A 47 -13.35 7.51 2.74
CA ASP A 47 -13.78 8.90 2.50
C ASP A 47 -13.76 9.75 3.78
N SER A 48 -12.86 9.45 4.71
CA SER A 48 -12.68 10.29 5.89
C SER A 48 -12.19 11.69 5.51
N PRO A 49 -12.26 12.67 6.44
CA PRO A 49 -11.70 14.00 6.21
C PRO A 49 -10.20 13.99 5.86
N VAL A 50 -9.42 13.04 6.38
CA VAL A 50 -8.00 12.87 6.04
C VAL A 50 -7.87 12.40 4.59
N VAL A 51 -8.62 11.37 4.21
CA VAL A 51 -8.61 10.82 2.85
C VAL A 51 -9.01 11.86 1.81
N ARG A 52 -10.04 12.68 2.08
CA ARG A 52 -10.45 13.75 1.15
C ARG A 52 -9.36 14.79 0.93
N GLN A 53 -8.66 15.19 2.00
CA GLN A 53 -7.55 16.14 1.89
C GLN A 53 -6.37 15.55 1.13
N VAL A 54 -6.06 14.26 1.36
CA VAL A 54 -4.99 13.54 0.65
C VAL A 54 -5.33 13.36 -0.82
N LYS A 55 -6.57 12.97 -1.17
CA LYS A 55 -7.07 12.89 -2.55
C LYS A 55 -6.87 14.20 -3.30
N ALA A 56 -7.37 15.30 -2.74
CA ALA A 56 -7.22 16.62 -3.35
C ALA A 56 -5.75 17.04 -3.51
N PHE A 57 -4.88 16.61 -2.59
CA PHE A 57 -3.45 16.85 -2.69
C PHE A 57 -2.81 16.03 -3.82
N VAL A 58 -3.08 14.73 -3.92
CA VAL A 58 -2.48 13.88 -4.96
C VAL A 58 -3.00 14.21 -6.36
N GLU A 59 -4.29 14.54 -6.50
CA GLU A 59 -4.89 14.98 -7.78
C GLU A 59 -4.30 16.31 -8.28
N LYS A 60 -3.79 17.14 -7.36
CA LYS A 60 -3.11 18.39 -7.70
C LYS A 60 -1.66 18.18 -8.13
N GLU A 61 -0.97 17.24 -7.50
CA GLU A 61 0.49 17.08 -7.62
C GLU A 61 0.91 16.00 -8.62
N LEU A 62 0.08 14.98 -8.86
CA LEU A 62 0.38 13.85 -9.73
C LEU A 62 -0.39 13.92 -11.06
N ALA A 63 0.16 13.27 -12.08
CA ALA A 63 -0.54 13.05 -13.33
C ALA A 63 -1.74 12.11 -13.13
N GLU A 64 -2.81 12.30 -13.92
CA GLU A 64 -4.04 11.50 -13.84
C GLU A 64 -3.76 9.98 -13.95
N GLN A 65 -2.80 9.59 -14.78
CA GLN A 65 -2.40 8.20 -14.98
C GLN A 65 -1.83 7.59 -13.69
N THR A 66 -1.04 8.35 -12.93
CA THR A 66 -0.48 7.93 -11.65
C THR A 66 -1.57 7.84 -10.58
N VAL A 67 -2.51 8.78 -10.54
CA VAL A 67 -3.67 8.70 -9.63
C VAL A 67 -4.53 7.48 -9.95
N ASN A 68 -4.75 7.20 -11.24
CA ASN A 68 -5.47 6.00 -11.67
C ASN A 68 -4.71 4.71 -11.34
N HIS A 69 -3.37 4.72 -11.43
CA HIS A 69 -2.52 3.62 -10.95
C HIS A 69 -2.73 3.37 -9.46
N SER A 70 -2.64 4.40 -8.61
CA SER A 70 -2.90 4.29 -7.17
C SER A 70 -4.28 3.70 -6.85
N HIS A 71 -5.32 4.04 -7.62
CA HIS A 71 -6.63 3.42 -7.46
C HIS A 71 -6.67 1.95 -7.86
N ARG A 72 -5.96 1.55 -8.93
CA ARG A 72 -5.85 0.13 -9.33
C ARG A 72 -5.08 -0.68 -8.29
N VAL A 73 -3.97 -0.14 -7.77
CA VAL A 73 -3.18 -0.75 -6.68
C VAL A 73 -4.08 -1.04 -5.48
N TYR A 74 -4.90 -0.08 -5.05
CA TYR A 74 -5.86 -0.30 -3.97
C TYR A 74 -6.83 -1.47 -4.26
N VAL A 75 -7.44 -1.49 -5.44
CA VAL A 75 -8.39 -2.54 -5.83
C VAL A 75 -7.70 -3.91 -5.85
N TYR A 76 -6.51 -4.00 -6.44
CA TYR A 76 -5.76 -5.25 -6.55
C TYR A 76 -5.34 -5.78 -5.19
N GLY A 77 -4.80 -4.94 -4.31
CA GLY A 77 -4.39 -5.38 -2.98
C GLY A 77 -5.57 -5.86 -2.13
N VAL A 78 -6.69 -5.14 -2.16
CA VAL A 78 -7.91 -5.58 -1.44
C VAL A 78 -8.43 -6.90 -2.02
N ALA A 79 -8.44 -7.07 -3.35
CA ALA A 79 -8.87 -8.31 -3.99
C ALA A 79 -7.96 -9.49 -3.64
N LEU A 80 -6.64 -9.27 -3.66
CA LEU A 80 -5.61 -10.24 -3.29
C LEU A 80 -5.86 -10.74 -1.86
N VAL A 81 -5.97 -9.81 -0.89
CA VAL A 81 -6.19 -10.17 0.50
C VAL A 81 -7.50 -10.90 0.70
N LYS A 82 -8.61 -10.42 0.12
CA LYS A 82 -9.92 -11.10 0.21
C LYS A 82 -9.88 -12.54 -0.32
N THR A 83 -9.13 -12.78 -1.38
CA THR A 83 -9.09 -14.10 -2.05
C THR A 83 -8.12 -15.05 -1.36
N HIS A 84 -6.93 -14.56 -1.02
CA HIS A 84 -5.80 -15.39 -0.62
C HIS A 84 -5.46 -15.27 0.86
N PHE A 85 -5.67 -14.12 1.49
CA PHE A 85 -5.32 -13.91 2.90
C PHE A 85 -6.51 -13.41 3.72
N PRO A 86 -7.67 -14.09 3.72
CA PRO A 86 -8.90 -13.60 4.35
C PRO A 86 -8.78 -13.40 5.88
N GLU A 87 -7.75 -13.98 6.51
CA GLU A 87 -7.40 -13.79 7.92
C GLU A 87 -6.58 -12.53 8.21
N TRP A 88 -6.05 -11.86 7.18
CA TRP A 88 -5.31 -10.61 7.33
C TRP A 88 -6.28 -9.47 7.65
N SER A 89 -6.05 -8.82 8.79
CA SER A 89 -6.84 -7.70 9.28
C SER A 89 -5.96 -6.46 9.36
N TYR A 90 -6.42 -5.39 8.74
CA TYR A 90 -5.75 -4.09 8.70
C TYR A 90 -6.79 -3.01 8.41
N ASP A 91 -6.45 -1.76 8.72
CA ASP A 91 -7.28 -0.61 8.40
C ASP A 91 -7.23 -0.29 6.89
N LEU A 92 -8.38 -0.36 6.23
CA LEU A 92 -8.51 -0.07 4.79
C LEU A 92 -8.16 1.38 4.46
N GLU A 93 -8.38 2.32 5.38
CA GLU A 93 -8.01 3.72 5.18
C GLU A 93 -6.49 3.89 5.14
N THR A 94 -5.76 3.25 6.06
CA THR A 94 -4.30 3.22 6.09
C THR A 94 -3.73 2.65 4.79
N TYR A 95 -4.24 1.52 4.31
CA TYR A 95 -3.80 0.95 3.04
C TYR A 95 -4.11 1.87 1.86
N TYR A 96 -5.30 2.47 1.83
CA TYR A 96 -5.69 3.35 0.73
C TYR A 96 -4.86 4.64 0.68
N LEU A 97 -4.57 5.24 1.83
CA LEU A 97 -3.68 6.39 1.94
C LEU A 97 -2.26 6.05 1.46
N ALA A 98 -1.74 4.86 1.80
CA ALA A 98 -0.46 4.38 1.27
C ALA A 98 -0.51 4.24 -0.26
N CYS A 99 -1.58 3.68 -0.82
CA CYS A 99 -1.75 3.57 -2.28
C CYS A 99 -1.75 4.94 -2.98
N LEU A 100 -2.49 5.91 -2.44
CA LEU A 100 -2.57 7.27 -3.00
C LEU A 100 -1.22 7.99 -2.97
N LEU A 101 -0.40 7.73 -1.94
CA LEU A 101 0.82 8.49 -1.67
C LEU A 101 2.12 7.80 -2.11
N HIS A 102 2.12 6.50 -2.46
CA HIS A 102 3.38 5.78 -2.69
C HIS A 102 4.25 6.38 -3.79
N ASP A 103 3.62 6.93 -4.83
CA ASP A 103 4.30 7.59 -5.95
C ASP A 103 4.42 9.11 -5.79
N ILE A 104 4.07 9.70 -4.64
CA ILE A 104 4.10 11.16 -4.47
C ILE A 104 5.51 11.74 -4.68
N GLY A 105 6.56 10.94 -4.42
CA GLY A 105 7.95 11.33 -4.69
C GLY A 105 8.25 11.60 -6.17
N THR A 106 7.41 11.11 -7.09
CA THR A 106 7.55 11.31 -8.54
C THR A 106 7.03 12.66 -9.02
N ALA A 107 6.23 13.37 -8.21
CA ALA A 107 5.68 14.68 -8.60
C ALA A 107 6.80 15.71 -8.85
N ASP A 108 6.66 16.54 -9.88
CA ASP A 108 7.65 17.56 -10.28
C ASP A 108 8.09 18.46 -9.11
N ARG A 109 7.12 18.78 -8.23
CA ARG A 109 7.32 19.58 -7.03
C ARG A 109 8.32 18.98 -6.05
N PHE A 110 8.46 17.66 -6.01
CA PHE A 110 9.32 16.95 -5.06
C PHE A 110 10.55 16.34 -5.74
N LEU A 111 10.38 15.77 -6.93
CA LEU A 111 11.40 15.04 -7.66
C LEU A 111 12.68 15.87 -7.88
N SER A 112 12.54 17.15 -8.24
CA SER A 112 13.67 18.05 -8.50
C SER A 112 14.31 18.67 -7.24
N THR A 113 13.66 18.52 -6.09
CA THR A 113 14.03 19.25 -4.85
C THR A 113 14.97 18.48 -3.94
N THR A 114 15.25 17.23 -4.25
CA THR A 114 16.07 16.34 -3.43
C THR A 114 17.01 15.49 -4.29
N LYS A 115 18.04 14.92 -3.65
CA LYS A 115 18.91 13.88 -4.24
C LYS A 115 18.64 12.50 -3.62
N MET A 116 17.63 12.37 -2.77
CA MET A 116 17.18 11.09 -2.23
C MET A 116 16.37 10.34 -3.29
N SER A 117 16.34 9.01 -3.19
CA SER A 117 15.41 8.19 -3.97
C SER A 117 13.96 8.61 -3.72
N PHE A 118 13.11 8.47 -4.73
CA PHE A 118 11.76 9.04 -4.71
C PHE A 118 10.87 8.34 -3.66
N GLU A 119 11.11 7.07 -3.36
CA GLU A 119 10.43 6.29 -2.33
C GLU A 119 10.64 6.92 -0.96
N PHE A 120 11.90 7.29 -0.64
CA PHE A 120 12.24 7.89 0.63
C PHE A 120 11.71 9.32 0.74
N LYS A 121 11.86 10.11 -0.33
CA LYS A 121 11.30 11.48 -0.34
C LYS A 121 9.78 11.45 -0.26
N GLY A 122 9.15 10.54 -1.00
CA GLY A 122 7.71 10.34 -1.04
C GLY A 122 7.18 9.95 0.32
N ALA A 123 7.83 9.01 1.01
CA ALA A 123 7.44 8.60 2.35
C ALA A 123 7.53 9.73 3.39
N ILE A 124 8.58 10.56 3.35
CA ILE A 124 8.70 11.75 4.22
C ILE A 124 7.55 12.71 3.95
N VAL A 125 7.27 13.02 2.67
CA VAL A 125 6.16 13.90 2.27
C VAL A 125 4.82 13.33 2.72
N ALA A 126 4.62 12.02 2.56
CA ALA A 126 3.40 11.32 2.97
C ALA A 126 3.18 11.41 4.48
N ARG A 127 4.19 11.05 5.28
CA ARG A 127 4.13 11.10 6.74
C ARG A 127 3.80 12.51 7.24
N ASP A 128 4.53 13.50 6.74
CA ASP A 128 4.33 14.91 7.11
C ASP A 128 2.92 15.40 6.74
N LEU A 129 2.42 15.00 5.56
CA LEU A 129 1.07 15.34 5.13
C LEU A 129 0.01 14.75 6.04
N ILE A 130 0.08 13.44 6.34
CA ILE A 130 -0.90 12.74 7.17
C ILE A 130 -0.98 13.39 8.56
N LEU A 131 0.16 13.63 9.20
CA LEU A 131 0.20 14.32 10.50
C LEU A 131 -0.38 15.73 10.42
N LYS A 132 -0.04 16.48 9.37
CA LYS A 132 -0.53 17.85 9.16
C LYS A 132 -2.05 17.93 8.98
N VAL A 133 -2.66 16.95 8.32
CA VAL A 133 -4.12 16.93 8.08
C VAL A 133 -4.92 16.28 9.22
N GLY A 134 -4.25 15.94 10.33
CA GLY A 134 -4.88 15.41 11.54
C GLY A 134 -4.97 13.89 11.60
N GLY A 135 -4.21 13.16 10.79
CA GLY A 135 -4.06 11.71 10.91
C GLY A 135 -3.30 11.30 12.16
N VAL A 136 -3.48 10.04 12.57
CA VAL A 136 -2.82 9.46 13.75
C VAL A 136 -1.36 9.13 13.43
N GLU A 137 -0.47 9.22 14.42
CA GLU A 137 0.96 8.99 14.23
C GLU A 137 1.28 7.58 13.75
N ASP A 138 0.71 6.54 14.37
CA ASP A 138 0.89 5.15 13.96
C ASP A 138 0.40 4.89 12.52
N GLN A 139 -0.68 5.55 12.10
CA GLN A 139 -1.13 5.49 10.71
C GLN A 139 -0.10 6.12 9.76
N ALA A 140 0.41 7.30 10.13
CA ALA A 140 1.43 8.00 9.35
C ALA A 140 2.73 7.18 9.25
N ASP A 141 3.11 6.50 10.33
CA ASP A 141 4.30 5.64 10.39
C ASP A 141 4.12 4.37 9.55
N SER A 142 2.95 3.73 9.60
CA SER A 142 2.63 2.58 8.75
C SER A 142 2.68 2.93 7.26
N ILE A 143 2.07 4.06 6.88
CA ILE A 143 2.11 4.59 5.51
C ILE A 143 3.55 4.89 5.10
N CYS A 144 4.33 5.54 5.97
CA CYS A 144 5.72 5.87 5.71
C CYS A 144 6.57 4.61 5.46
N ASP A 145 6.51 3.61 6.34
CA ASP A 145 7.25 2.34 6.20
C ASP A 145 6.88 1.61 4.91
N ALA A 146 5.59 1.51 4.61
CA ALA A 146 5.12 0.86 3.39
C ALA A 146 5.65 1.57 2.13
N ILE A 147 5.61 2.91 2.10
CA ILE A 147 6.10 3.69 0.95
C ILE A 147 7.62 3.60 0.82
N ILE A 148 8.39 3.67 1.90
CA ILE A 148 9.86 3.50 1.84
C ILE A 148 10.22 2.19 1.15
N ARG A 149 9.44 1.14 1.43
CA ARG A 149 9.76 -0.24 1.04
C ARG A 149 8.94 -0.72 -0.15
N HIS A 150 8.18 0.11 -0.86
CA HIS A 150 7.30 -0.39 -1.93
C HIS A 150 8.04 -0.86 -3.20
N GLN A 151 9.29 -0.40 -3.43
CA GLN A 151 10.18 -0.88 -4.52
C GLN A 151 11.29 -1.79 -4.03
N ASP A 152 11.18 -2.23 -2.79
CA ASP A 152 12.16 -3.06 -2.11
C ASP A 152 11.94 -4.53 -2.55
N ILE A 153 11.92 -4.74 -3.87
CA ILE A 153 11.55 -5.99 -4.54
C ILE A 153 12.78 -6.90 -4.70
N PHE A 154 12.57 -8.21 -4.82
CA PHE A 154 13.62 -9.23 -4.96
C PHE A 154 14.58 -9.41 -3.77
N VAL A 155 14.22 -8.90 -2.60
CA VAL A 155 14.96 -9.17 -1.36
C VAL A 155 14.50 -10.49 -0.77
N LYS A 156 15.46 -11.39 -0.51
CA LYS A 156 15.20 -12.73 0.02
C LYS A 156 15.21 -12.73 1.54
N GLY A 157 14.23 -13.43 2.12
CA GLY A 157 14.07 -13.59 3.56
C GLY A 157 13.64 -12.34 4.31
N GLY A 158 13.40 -12.50 5.61
CA GLY A 158 12.92 -11.44 6.48
C GLY A 158 11.44 -11.09 6.29
N ASN A 159 10.99 -10.13 7.08
CA ASN A 159 9.60 -9.69 7.12
C ASN A 159 9.45 -8.24 6.66
N ILE A 160 8.24 -7.91 6.26
CA ILE A 160 7.74 -6.56 6.03
C ILE A 160 6.42 -6.39 6.78
N THR A 161 5.97 -5.15 6.94
CA THR A 161 4.62 -4.86 7.43
C THR A 161 3.58 -5.41 6.46
N MET A 162 2.42 -5.82 6.97
CA MET A 162 1.31 -6.30 6.15
C MET A 162 0.91 -5.27 5.09
N ILE A 163 0.80 -3.98 5.46
CA ILE A 163 0.52 -2.90 4.51
C ILE A 163 1.60 -2.82 3.42
N GLY A 164 2.88 -2.91 3.82
CA GLY A 164 3.99 -2.92 2.87
C GLY A 164 3.94 -4.10 1.90
N GLN A 165 3.60 -5.31 2.36
CA GLN A 165 3.48 -6.48 1.49
C GLN A 165 2.34 -6.35 0.49
N ILE A 166 1.16 -5.92 0.96
CA ILE A 166 -0.01 -5.72 0.08
C ILE A 166 0.33 -4.65 -0.97
N LEU A 167 1.00 -3.57 -0.56
CA LEU A 167 1.42 -2.50 -1.46
C LEU A 167 2.42 -3.01 -2.51
N GLN A 168 3.47 -3.73 -2.10
CA GLN A 168 4.46 -4.30 -3.02
C GLN A 168 3.82 -5.22 -4.07
N LEU A 169 2.98 -6.17 -3.64
CA LEU A 169 2.37 -7.13 -4.56
C LEU A 169 1.44 -6.43 -5.56
N ALA A 170 0.66 -5.45 -5.09
CA ALA A 170 -0.26 -4.72 -5.94
C ALA A 170 0.45 -3.78 -6.94
N THR A 171 1.55 -3.14 -6.55
CA THR A 171 2.34 -2.29 -7.47
C THR A 171 3.08 -3.11 -8.52
N ILE A 172 3.65 -4.27 -8.14
CA ILE A 172 4.29 -5.20 -9.09
C ILE A 172 3.26 -5.69 -10.12
N LEU A 173 2.06 -6.09 -9.67
CA LEU A 173 1.00 -6.55 -10.57
C LEU A 173 0.62 -5.49 -11.60
N ASP A 174 0.38 -4.24 -11.19
CA ASP A 174 -0.05 -3.19 -12.13
C ASP A 174 1.07 -2.71 -13.06
N ASN A 175 2.33 -2.79 -12.63
CA ASN A 175 3.48 -2.28 -13.39
C ASN A 175 4.06 -3.31 -14.36
N VAL A 176 4.16 -4.59 -13.94
CA VAL A 176 4.84 -5.64 -14.72
C VAL A 176 4.04 -6.92 -14.88
N GLY A 177 2.85 -7.03 -14.28
CA GLY A 177 1.97 -8.19 -14.44
C GLY A 177 2.49 -9.47 -13.77
N MET A 178 3.33 -9.33 -12.74
CA MET A 178 3.86 -10.43 -11.93
C MET A 178 3.13 -10.57 -10.61
#